data_AF-A0A336NNN5-F1
#
_entry.id   AF-A0A336NNN5-F1
#
_cell.length_a   1.000
_cell.length_b   1.000
_cell.length_c   1.000
_cell.angle_alpha   90.00
_cell.angle_beta   90.00
_cell.angle_gamma   90.00
#
_symmetry.space_group_name_H-M   'P 1'
#
loop_
_entity.id
_entity.type
_entity.pdbx_description
1 polymer ?
#
loop_
_entity_poly.entity_id
_entity_poly.type
_entity_poly.pdbx_seq_one_letter_code
_entity_poly.pdbx_strand_id
1 'polypeptide(L)'
;MTERVYIKNYGVYQQFAPNSAALSQLLSAGGEINPCDMDYYHVLTPSMIDKKLISREDRSVLNDMSKMVINALIDFQSKDCLAEHAKAFLYTACDSEDRSFDLLFEICRKYKDDGSVWKHIQQYKEINNPLNTLRLLPTNVLYHISKLLLDHEEGTPLRAASLSGLVALKLAYADIANIIAKERAMVVSAANMLSFDSLTVFKKFGEIRQSDKDISGIIPSWGAAVMSLDNNSCDALAELISVTIHYCPKVSFEERDWESLLSKQRTQQGEPDVIVSYNNGIRMQQIAEYSALEKFFPEIPVVNYKSKTGYTGKLNNILDILCCLNDPTIPSGARVMLTGAAINYGIGNIWIIKH
;
A
#
# COMPACT_ATOMS: atom_id res chain seq x y z
N MET A 1 31.38 -3.25 2.12
CA MET A 1 30.57 -3.47 3.33
C MET A 1 29.16 -3.04 2.96
N THR A 2 28.15 -3.86 3.25
CA THR A 2 26.75 -3.47 3.05
C THR A 2 26.32 -2.62 4.24
N GLU A 3 25.79 -1.43 3.98
CA GLU A 3 25.26 -0.56 5.03
C GLU A 3 23.98 -1.15 5.62
N ARG A 4 23.73 -0.87 6.90
CA ARG A 4 22.43 -1.16 7.52
C ARG A 4 21.41 -0.15 7.04
N VAL A 5 20.14 -0.56 7.00
CA VAL A 5 19.05 0.29 6.55
C VAL A 5 18.03 0.41 7.66
N TYR A 6 17.59 1.62 7.94
CA TYR A 6 16.70 1.94 9.05
C TYR A 6 15.46 2.65 8.54
N ILE A 7 14.30 2.30 9.11
CA ILE A 7 13.06 3.06 8.96
C ILE A 7 13.11 4.22 9.96
N LYS A 8 13.00 5.44 9.46
CA LYS A 8 13.23 6.68 10.24
C LYS A 8 11.95 7.32 10.70
N ASN A 9 11.04 7.48 9.76
CA ASN A 9 9.75 8.05 10.02
C ASN A 9 8.78 7.58 8.94
N TYR A 10 7.50 7.78 9.20
CA TYR A 10 6.45 7.49 8.25
C TYR A 10 5.28 8.44 8.42
N GLY A 11 4.48 8.56 7.37
CA GLY A 11 3.18 9.18 7.39
C GLY A 11 2.13 8.23 6.83
N VAL A 12 0.90 8.30 7.34
CA VAL A 12 -0.19 7.44 6.88
C VAL A 12 -1.49 8.23 6.72
N TYR A 13 -2.28 7.87 5.71
CA TYR A 13 -3.65 8.31 5.54
C TYR A 13 -4.48 7.14 5.03
N GLN A 14 -5.20 6.48 5.93
CA GLN A 14 -5.90 5.23 5.66
C GLN A 14 -7.36 5.32 6.14
N GLN A 15 -8.25 4.56 5.52
CA GLN A 15 -9.70 4.59 5.76
C GLN A 15 -10.11 4.57 7.25
N PHE A 16 -9.42 3.78 8.08
CA PHE A 16 -9.69 3.62 9.52
C PHE A 16 -8.66 4.33 10.40
N ALA A 17 -7.60 4.87 9.81
CA ALA A 17 -6.51 5.54 10.50
C ALA A 17 -6.04 6.76 9.67
N PRO A 18 -6.64 7.95 9.86
CA PRO A 18 -6.33 9.13 9.06
C PRO A 18 -4.93 9.73 9.31
N ASN A 19 -4.20 9.26 10.33
CA ASN A 19 -2.85 9.70 10.69
C ASN A 19 -2.17 8.65 11.58
N SER A 20 -0.89 8.83 11.91
CA SER A 20 -0.15 7.85 12.73
C SER A 20 -0.70 7.69 14.14
N ALA A 21 -1.20 8.76 14.76
CA ALA A 21 -1.78 8.68 16.10
C ALA A 21 -3.06 7.81 16.10
N ALA A 22 -3.92 7.99 15.11
CA ALA A 22 -5.11 7.16 14.94
C ALA A 22 -4.76 5.70 14.60
N LEU A 23 -3.67 5.45 13.85
CA LEU A 23 -3.18 4.09 13.60
C LEU A 23 -2.75 3.39 14.90
N SER A 24 -1.99 4.08 15.75
CA SER A 24 -1.59 3.56 17.07
C SER A 24 -2.79 3.27 17.97
N GLN A 25 -3.78 4.16 17.98
CA GLN A 25 -5.04 3.94 18.70
C GLN A 25 -5.82 2.75 18.17
N LEU A 26 -5.95 2.60 16.84
CA LEU A 26 -6.64 1.49 16.19
C LEU A 26 -6.06 0.13 16.61
N LEU A 27 -4.74 0.02 16.67
CA LEU A 27 -4.07 -1.22 17.08
C LEU A 27 -4.22 -1.49 18.57
N SER A 28 -4.23 -0.44 19.40
CA SER A 28 -4.47 -0.55 20.83
C SER A 28 -5.92 -0.90 21.18
N ALA A 29 -6.89 -0.50 20.35
CA ALA A 29 -8.31 -0.56 20.67
C ALA A 29 -8.97 -1.94 20.55
N GLY A 30 -8.24 -3.01 20.20
CA GLY A 30 -8.76 -4.39 20.16
C GLY A 30 -9.84 -4.69 19.10
N GLY A 31 -10.57 -3.70 18.59
CA GLY A 31 -11.64 -3.88 17.62
C GLY A 31 -11.16 -4.36 16.24
N GLU A 32 -12.04 -5.07 15.55
CA GLU A 32 -11.90 -5.52 14.16
C GLU A 32 -12.99 -4.87 13.29
N ILE A 33 -12.78 -4.84 11.98
CA ILE A 33 -13.77 -4.36 11.02
C ILE A 33 -14.91 -5.37 10.94
N ASN A 34 -16.13 -4.89 11.12
CA ASN A 34 -17.33 -5.65 10.79
C ASN A 34 -17.69 -5.42 9.31
N PRO A 35 -17.62 -6.44 8.44
CA PRO A 35 -18.01 -6.35 7.03
C PRO A 35 -19.44 -5.85 6.81
N CYS A 36 -20.35 -6.09 7.77
CA CYS A 36 -21.75 -5.66 7.67
C CYS A 36 -21.91 -4.13 7.76
N ASP A 37 -20.94 -3.45 8.37
CA ASP A 37 -20.95 -1.99 8.54
C ASP A 37 -20.30 -1.25 7.36
N MET A 38 -19.79 -1.99 6.37
CA MET A 38 -19.04 -1.45 5.24
C MET A 38 -19.93 -1.15 4.03
N ASP A 39 -19.98 0.12 3.60
CA ASP A 39 -20.50 0.49 2.27
C ASP A 39 -19.36 0.47 1.24
N TYR A 40 -19.12 -0.70 0.65
CA TYR A 40 -18.06 -0.87 -0.35
C TYR A 40 -18.29 -0.08 -1.64
N TYR A 41 -19.52 0.34 -1.94
CA TYR A 41 -19.84 1.00 -3.21
C TYR A 41 -19.95 2.52 -3.06
N HIS A 42 -19.65 3.05 -1.88
CA HIS A 42 -19.50 4.48 -1.67
C HIS A 42 -18.29 5.00 -2.47
N VAL A 43 -18.51 6.03 -3.29
CA VAL A 43 -17.44 6.63 -4.09
C VAL A 43 -16.49 7.39 -3.17
N LEU A 44 -15.24 6.93 -3.12
CA LEU A 44 -14.18 7.62 -2.39
C LEU A 44 -13.91 8.99 -3.02
N THR A 45 -13.93 10.05 -2.19
CA THR A 45 -13.61 11.41 -2.61
C THR A 45 -12.64 12.03 -1.60
N PRO A 46 -11.34 11.68 -1.66
CA PRO A 46 -10.38 12.13 -0.66
C PRO A 46 -10.23 13.65 -0.78
N SER A 47 -10.40 14.33 0.36
CA SER A 47 -10.17 15.77 0.46
C SER A 47 -8.78 16.02 1.03
N MET A 48 -8.10 17.06 0.53
CA MET A 48 -6.82 17.46 1.12
C MET A 48 -7.07 18.19 2.44
N ILE A 49 -6.35 17.77 3.48
CA ILE A 49 -6.41 18.36 4.82
C ILE A 49 -5.88 19.80 4.78
N ASP A 50 -4.72 20.02 4.15
CA ASP A 50 -4.16 21.36 3.95
C ASP A 50 -3.97 21.69 2.47
N LYS A 51 -4.80 22.61 1.98
CA LYS A 51 -4.77 23.09 0.59
C LYS A 51 -3.63 24.08 0.33
N LYS A 52 -2.94 24.59 1.35
CA LYS A 52 -1.85 25.58 1.20
C LYS A 52 -0.55 24.96 0.71
N LEU A 53 -0.36 23.66 0.92
CA LEU A 53 0.83 22.93 0.45
C LEU A 53 0.93 22.86 -1.07
N ILE A 54 -0.19 23.06 -1.78
CA ILE A 54 -0.23 22.92 -3.23
C ILE A 54 -0.85 24.16 -3.88
N SER A 55 -0.17 24.63 -4.94
CA SER A 55 -0.65 25.74 -5.77
C SER A 55 -2.07 25.48 -6.28
N ARG A 56 -2.82 26.54 -6.57
CA ARG A 56 -4.21 26.38 -7.03
C ARG A 56 -4.28 25.62 -8.35
N GLU A 57 -3.30 25.83 -9.20
CA GLU A 57 -3.17 25.27 -10.54
C GLU A 57 -2.89 23.76 -10.43
N ASP A 58 -1.94 23.35 -9.58
CA ASP A 58 -1.62 21.93 -9.38
C ASP A 58 -2.80 21.17 -8.76
N ARG A 59 -3.59 21.80 -7.89
CA ARG A 59 -4.80 21.19 -7.33
C ARG A 59 -5.80 20.73 -8.39
N SER A 60 -5.80 21.35 -9.57
CA SER A 60 -6.68 20.97 -10.67
C SER A 60 -6.29 19.66 -11.35
N VAL A 61 -5.05 19.19 -11.18
CA VAL A 61 -4.54 17.95 -11.83
C VAL A 61 -4.24 16.83 -10.83
N LEU A 62 -4.55 17.04 -9.54
CA LEU A 62 -4.46 15.99 -8.53
C LEU A 62 -5.53 14.93 -8.75
N ASN A 63 -5.06 13.69 -8.82
CA ASN A 63 -5.91 12.51 -8.73
C ASN A 63 -6.09 12.07 -7.26
N ASP A 64 -6.94 11.09 -7.00
CA ASP A 64 -7.30 10.67 -5.65
C ASP A 64 -6.13 10.01 -4.92
N MET A 65 -5.29 9.26 -5.64
CA MET A 65 -4.06 8.69 -5.06
C MET A 65 -3.12 9.80 -4.59
N SER A 66 -2.92 10.83 -5.41
CA SER A 66 -2.09 11.99 -5.07
C SER A 66 -2.63 12.70 -3.82
N LYS A 67 -3.94 12.95 -3.75
CA LYS A 67 -4.56 13.58 -2.56
C LYS A 67 -4.34 12.75 -1.29
N MET A 68 -4.48 11.43 -1.36
CA MET A 68 -4.23 10.55 -0.22
C MET A 68 -2.76 10.59 0.21
N VAL A 69 -1.82 10.53 -0.74
CA VAL A 69 -0.39 10.62 -0.42
C VAL A 69 -0.04 11.97 0.18
N ILE A 70 -0.60 13.07 -0.31
CA ILE A 70 -0.39 14.40 0.27
C ILE A 70 -0.87 14.44 1.73
N ASN A 71 -2.01 13.83 2.05
CA ASN A 71 -2.45 13.72 3.44
C ASN A 71 -1.49 12.87 4.28
N ALA A 72 -0.95 11.78 3.72
CA ALA A 72 0.09 11.01 4.40
C ALA A 72 1.38 11.81 4.58
N LEU A 73 1.76 12.67 3.63
CA LEU A 73 2.89 13.59 3.78
C LEU A 73 2.64 14.66 4.86
N ILE A 74 1.40 15.13 5.03
CA ILE A 74 1.05 16.05 6.12
C ILE A 74 1.29 15.37 7.47
N ASP A 75 0.85 14.11 7.61
CA ASP A 75 1.13 13.31 8.80
C ASP A 75 2.65 13.13 8.99
N PHE A 76 3.39 12.79 7.94
CA PHE A 76 4.86 12.69 7.99
C PHE A 76 5.51 14.02 8.45
N GLN A 77 5.12 15.15 7.84
CA GLN A 77 5.67 16.48 8.11
C GLN A 77 5.43 16.95 9.55
N SER A 78 4.39 16.42 10.22
CA SER A 78 4.15 16.72 11.64
C SER A 78 5.22 16.14 12.57
N LYS A 79 6.03 15.19 12.08
CA LYS A 79 7.06 14.47 12.85
C LYS A 79 8.47 14.64 12.29
N ASP A 80 8.60 15.09 11.04
CA ASP A 80 9.89 15.22 10.35
C ASP A 80 9.88 16.37 9.33
N CYS A 81 11.07 16.86 8.95
CA CYS A 81 11.23 17.97 8.04
C CYS A 81 11.33 17.49 6.57
N LEU A 82 10.28 17.74 5.77
CA LEU A 82 10.25 17.38 4.35
C LEU A 82 11.44 17.93 3.54
N ALA A 83 11.94 19.12 3.90
CA ALA A 83 13.06 19.76 3.19
C ALA A 83 14.35 18.94 3.31
N GLU A 84 14.53 18.14 4.36
CA GLU A 84 15.69 17.27 4.49
C GLU A 84 15.64 16.04 3.58
N HIS A 85 14.49 15.78 2.95
CA HIS A 85 14.27 14.69 2.00
C HIS A 85 14.29 15.16 0.55
N ALA A 86 14.68 16.42 0.30
CA ALA A 86 14.73 17.01 -1.04
C ALA A 86 15.72 16.33 -2.01
N LYS A 87 16.60 15.45 -1.51
CA LYS A 87 17.54 14.66 -2.33
C LYS A 87 17.37 13.15 -2.12
N ALA A 88 16.33 12.73 -1.40
CA ALA A 88 16.11 11.33 -1.07
C ALA A 88 15.56 10.58 -2.29
N PHE A 89 16.15 9.43 -2.63
CA PHE A 89 15.68 8.64 -3.76
C PHE A 89 14.21 8.28 -3.60
N LEU A 90 13.38 8.63 -4.58
CA LEU A 90 11.93 8.53 -4.48
C LEU A 90 11.41 7.30 -5.24
N TYR A 91 10.79 6.37 -4.53
CA TYR A 91 10.15 5.18 -5.09
C TYR A 91 8.65 5.23 -4.85
N THR A 92 7.87 5.21 -5.91
CA THR A 92 6.40 5.27 -5.80
C THR A 92 5.78 3.95 -6.22
N ALA A 93 4.83 3.45 -5.44
CA ALA A 93 4.10 2.21 -5.67
C ALA A 93 2.60 2.48 -5.57
N CYS A 94 2.04 3.16 -6.57
CA CYS A 94 0.67 3.67 -6.51
C CYS A 94 -0.26 3.00 -7.52
N ASP A 95 -1.55 2.93 -7.19
CA ASP A 95 -2.60 2.68 -8.17
C ASP A 95 -2.66 3.80 -9.23
N SER A 96 -3.10 3.43 -10.42
CA SER A 96 -3.49 4.45 -11.40
C SER A 96 -4.84 4.98 -10.98
N GLU A 97 -5.15 6.22 -11.37
CA GLU A 97 -6.53 6.67 -11.36
C GLU A 97 -7.33 5.93 -12.43
N ASP A 98 -8.54 5.48 -12.08
CA ASP A 98 -9.42 4.79 -13.01
C ASP A 98 -10.08 5.80 -13.96
N ARG A 99 -10.38 5.38 -15.19
CA ARG A 99 -11.22 6.20 -16.06
C ARG A 99 -12.64 6.18 -15.52
N SER A 100 -13.09 7.29 -14.95
CA SER A 100 -14.49 7.44 -14.56
C SER A 100 -15.42 7.26 -15.78
N PHE A 101 -16.44 6.42 -15.59
CA PHE A 101 -17.55 6.27 -16.54
C PHE A 101 -18.63 7.35 -16.36
N ASP A 102 -18.45 8.31 -15.45
CA ASP A 102 -19.48 9.30 -15.10
C ASP A 102 -19.92 10.13 -16.30
N LEU A 103 -18.96 10.52 -17.17
CA LEU A 103 -19.25 11.25 -18.41
C LEU A 103 -20.06 10.38 -19.40
N LEU A 104 -19.78 9.08 -19.46
CA LEU A 104 -20.57 8.15 -20.28
C LEU A 104 -21.98 8.02 -19.70
N PHE A 105 -22.10 7.86 -18.38
CA PHE A 105 -23.39 7.81 -17.70
C PHE A 105 -24.16 9.14 -17.78
N GLU A 106 -23.49 10.28 -17.87
CA GLU A 106 -24.11 11.58 -18.12
C GLU A 106 -24.71 11.63 -19.53
N ILE A 107 -23.99 11.15 -20.55
CA ILE A 107 -24.52 11.00 -21.91
C ILE A 107 -25.76 10.08 -21.90
N CYS A 108 -25.68 8.91 -21.25
CA CYS A 108 -26.82 8.00 -21.12
C CYS A 108 -28.03 8.66 -20.43
N ARG A 109 -27.79 9.46 -19.38
CA ARG A 109 -28.86 10.14 -18.62
C ARG A 109 -29.50 11.29 -19.40
N LYS A 110 -28.70 12.03 -20.16
CA LYS A 110 -29.14 13.18 -20.96
C LYS A 110 -29.96 12.76 -22.17
N TYR A 111 -29.61 11.65 -22.81
CA TYR A 111 -30.30 11.14 -24.00
C TYR A 111 -31.00 9.81 -23.68
N LYS A 112 -32.29 9.89 -23.35
CA LYS A 112 -33.12 8.75 -22.89
C LYS A 112 -33.84 8.03 -24.05
N ASP A 113 -33.13 7.65 -25.11
CA ASP A 113 -33.67 6.85 -26.22
C ASP A 113 -32.91 5.53 -26.43
N ASP A 114 -33.57 4.53 -26.99
CA ASP A 114 -32.94 3.26 -27.32
C ASP A 114 -31.84 3.49 -28.38
N GLY A 115 -30.60 3.12 -28.02
CA GLY A 115 -29.41 3.34 -28.85
C GLY A 115 -28.76 4.73 -28.71
N SER A 116 -29.21 5.56 -27.75
CA SER A 116 -28.71 6.93 -27.53
C SER A 116 -27.19 7.02 -27.34
N VAL A 117 -26.61 6.09 -26.57
CA VAL A 117 -25.19 6.12 -26.23
C VAL A 117 -24.34 6.12 -27.49
N TRP A 118 -24.61 5.21 -28.43
CA TRP A 118 -23.84 5.09 -29.66
C TRP A 118 -24.02 6.29 -30.59
N LYS A 119 -25.22 6.87 -30.65
CA LYS A 119 -25.51 8.08 -31.44
C LYS A 119 -24.81 9.31 -30.87
N HIS A 120 -24.64 9.38 -29.55
CA HIS A 120 -24.13 10.55 -28.84
C HIS A 120 -22.71 10.39 -28.31
N ILE A 121 -22.05 9.24 -28.53
CA ILE A 121 -20.71 8.96 -28.00
C ILE A 121 -19.66 9.98 -28.47
N GLN A 122 -19.85 10.58 -29.66
CA GLN A 122 -18.97 11.64 -30.16
C GLN A 122 -18.93 12.88 -29.25
N GLN A 123 -20.02 13.17 -28.53
CA GLN A 123 -20.10 14.31 -27.60
C GLN A 123 -19.19 14.13 -26.38
N TYR A 124 -18.73 12.90 -26.11
CA TYR A 124 -17.72 12.64 -25.09
C TYR A 124 -16.47 13.51 -25.30
N LYS A 125 -16.08 13.75 -26.55
CA LYS A 125 -14.93 14.61 -26.88
C LYS A 125 -15.12 16.07 -26.47
N GLU A 126 -16.36 16.55 -26.44
CA GLU A 126 -16.71 17.95 -26.12
C GLU A 126 -16.80 18.19 -24.61
N ILE A 127 -17.21 17.17 -23.84
CA ILE A 127 -17.42 17.27 -22.39
C ILE A 127 -16.22 16.79 -21.57
N ASN A 128 -15.30 16.03 -22.17
CA ASN A 128 -14.14 15.51 -21.45
C ASN A 128 -13.18 16.63 -21.05
N ASN A 129 -12.80 16.67 -19.78
CA ASN A 129 -11.86 17.65 -19.28
C ASN A 129 -10.44 17.34 -19.83
N PRO A 130 -9.77 18.27 -20.53
CA PRO A 130 -8.44 18.02 -21.09
C PRO A 130 -7.38 17.71 -20.03
N LEU A 131 -7.56 18.18 -18.79
CA LEU A 131 -6.67 17.89 -17.67
C LEU A 131 -6.78 16.43 -17.18
N ASN A 132 -7.80 15.68 -17.59
CA ASN A 132 -7.91 14.25 -17.24
C ASN A 132 -6.71 13.46 -17.76
N THR A 133 -6.10 13.85 -18.88
CA THR A 133 -4.88 13.22 -19.38
C THR A 133 -3.75 13.30 -18.33
N LEU A 134 -3.62 14.42 -17.61
CA LEU A 134 -2.60 14.61 -16.57
C LEU A 134 -2.96 13.87 -15.28
N ARG A 135 -4.24 13.85 -14.89
CA ARG A 135 -4.74 13.13 -13.70
C ARG A 135 -4.57 11.62 -13.82
N LEU A 136 -4.77 11.08 -15.02
CA LEU A 136 -4.72 9.64 -15.30
C LEU A 136 -3.28 9.11 -15.51
N LEU A 137 -2.26 9.97 -15.48
CA LEU A 137 -0.89 9.51 -15.63
C LEU A 137 -0.51 8.60 -14.44
N PRO A 138 0.05 7.40 -14.71
CA PRO A 138 0.68 6.55 -13.69
C PRO A 138 1.66 7.26 -12.76
N THR A 139 2.28 8.33 -13.26
CA THR A 139 3.30 9.14 -12.60
C THR A 139 2.73 10.36 -11.88
N ASN A 140 1.41 10.58 -11.86
CA ASN A 140 0.78 11.75 -11.24
C ASN A 140 1.23 11.94 -9.78
N VAL A 141 1.20 10.86 -8.98
CA VAL A 141 1.70 10.87 -7.60
C VAL A 141 3.16 11.31 -7.58
N LEU A 142 4.02 10.65 -8.36
CA LEU A 142 5.44 10.96 -8.40
C LEU A 142 5.71 12.45 -8.70
N TYR A 143 5.02 13.04 -9.67
CA TYR A 143 5.20 14.46 -10.01
C TYR A 143 4.84 15.39 -8.86
N HIS A 144 3.73 15.14 -8.16
CA HIS A 144 3.29 16.02 -7.09
C HIS A 144 4.14 15.89 -5.83
N ILE A 145 4.60 14.68 -5.50
CA ILE A 145 5.51 14.47 -4.38
C ILE A 145 6.89 15.08 -4.67
N SER A 146 7.40 14.93 -5.90
CA SER A 146 8.65 15.57 -6.32
C SER A 146 8.62 17.09 -6.11
N LYS A 147 7.54 17.78 -6.51
CA LYS A 147 7.37 19.22 -6.26
C LYS A 147 7.37 19.58 -4.77
N LEU A 148 6.68 18.80 -3.94
CA LEU A 148 6.62 19.02 -2.48
C LEU A 148 7.97 18.80 -1.80
N LEU A 149 8.83 17.98 -2.39
CA LEU A 149 10.21 17.73 -1.95
C LEU A 149 11.22 18.68 -2.61
N LEU A 150 10.84 19.95 -2.82
CA LEU A 150 11.67 21.01 -3.40
C LEU A 150 12.17 20.68 -4.83
N ASP A 151 11.22 20.31 -5.70
CA ASP A 151 11.47 19.98 -7.11
C ASP A 151 12.48 18.85 -7.32
N HIS A 152 12.26 17.74 -6.61
CA HIS A 152 13.10 16.55 -6.66
C HIS A 152 13.25 16.04 -8.11
N GLU A 153 14.49 15.95 -8.61
CA GLU A 153 14.77 15.74 -10.04
C GLU A 153 14.46 14.32 -10.56
N GLU A 154 14.44 13.32 -9.68
CA GLU A 154 14.36 11.90 -10.07
C GLU A 154 13.33 11.09 -9.26
N GLY A 155 12.84 9.99 -9.82
CA GLY A 155 12.06 9.01 -9.07
C GLY A 155 11.55 7.85 -9.90
N THR A 156 11.30 6.72 -9.24
CA THR A 156 10.99 5.45 -9.88
C THR A 156 9.56 5.01 -9.57
N PRO A 157 8.63 5.06 -10.54
CA PRO A 157 7.29 4.50 -10.40
C PRO A 157 7.31 2.99 -10.62
N LEU A 158 6.77 2.23 -9.66
CA LEU A 158 6.87 0.78 -9.59
C LEU A 158 5.49 0.12 -9.57
N ARG A 159 5.38 -1.01 -10.27
CA ARG A 159 4.13 -1.77 -10.42
C ARG A 159 4.40 -3.27 -10.42
N ALA A 160 3.92 -3.94 -9.39
CA ALA A 160 4.02 -5.39 -9.19
C ALA A 160 2.78 -5.93 -8.46
N ALA A 161 1.59 -5.52 -8.92
CA ALA A 161 0.30 -5.80 -8.27
C ALA A 161 0.39 -5.53 -6.75
N SER A 162 -0.16 -6.39 -5.90
CA SER A 162 -0.17 -6.18 -4.44
C SER A 162 1.21 -6.11 -3.78
N LEU A 163 2.27 -6.56 -4.46
CA LEU A 163 3.66 -6.47 -3.99
C LEU A 163 4.36 -5.18 -4.46
N SER A 164 3.65 -4.22 -5.06
CA SER A 164 4.29 -2.97 -5.55
C SER A 164 5.01 -2.22 -4.43
N GLY A 165 4.39 -2.08 -3.24
CA GLY A 165 5.03 -1.46 -2.08
C GLY A 165 6.28 -2.23 -1.63
N LEU A 166 6.23 -3.56 -1.64
CA LEU A 166 7.37 -4.43 -1.34
C LEU A 166 8.52 -4.23 -2.35
N VAL A 167 8.22 -4.11 -3.64
CA VAL A 167 9.23 -3.84 -4.68
C VAL A 167 9.88 -2.49 -4.48
N ALA A 168 9.10 -1.44 -4.16
CA ALA A 168 9.63 -0.13 -3.84
C ALA A 168 10.56 -0.17 -2.62
N LEU A 169 10.14 -0.86 -1.56
CA LEU A 169 10.96 -1.08 -0.38
C LEU A 169 12.25 -1.84 -0.70
N LYS A 170 12.18 -2.87 -1.55
CA LYS A 170 13.34 -3.68 -1.95
C LYS A 170 14.39 -2.84 -2.69
N LEU A 171 13.95 -1.99 -3.62
CA LEU A 171 14.87 -1.14 -4.39
C LEU A 171 15.48 -0.05 -3.48
N ALA A 172 14.67 0.60 -2.65
CA ALA A 172 15.16 1.57 -1.68
C ALA A 172 16.17 0.95 -0.70
N TYR A 173 15.88 -0.24 -0.17
CA TYR A 173 16.80 -1.02 0.66
C TYR A 173 18.11 -1.31 -0.08
N ALA A 174 18.03 -1.81 -1.32
CA ALA A 174 19.22 -2.16 -2.09
C ALA A 174 20.09 -0.93 -2.40
N ASP A 175 19.48 0.21 -2.73
CA ASP A 175 20.22 1.42 -3.08
C ASP A 175 20.90 2.05 -1.85
N ILE A 176 20.28 2.01 -0.66
CA ILE A 176 20.94 2.43 0.59
C ILE A 176 22.04 1.43 0.98
N ALA A 177 21.74 0.13 1.01
CA ALA A 177 22.69 -0.90 1.44
C ALA A 177 23.95 -0.97 0.56
N ASN A 178 23.85 -0.62 -0.72
CA ASN A 178 24.97 -0.58 -1.67
C ASN A 178 25.60 0.82 -1.84
N ILE A 179 25.23 1.81 -1.01
CA ILE A 179 25.78 3.18 -1.04
C ILE A 179 25.54 3.86 -2.42
N ILE A 180 24.44 3.51 -3.08
CA ILE A 180 23.99 4.15 -4.33
C ILE A 180 23.16 5.39 -3.98
N ALA A 181 22.19 5.24 -3.08
CA ALA A 181 21.48 6.36 -2.49
C ALA A 181 22.43 7.08 -1.53
N LYS A 182 22.65 8.39 -1.75
CA LYS A 182 23.49 9.23 -0.89
C LYS A 182 22.79 9.57 0.43
N GLU A 183 22.59 8.52 1.24
CA GLU A 183 22.09 8.48 2.62
C GLU A 183 20.58 8.30 2.80
N ARG A 184 19.69 8.74 1.89
CA ARG A 184 18.22 8.67 2.13
C ARG A 184 17.41 8.17 0.95
N ALA A 185 16.31 7.46 1.25
CA ALA A 185 15.27 7.10 0.30
C ALA A 185 13.87 7.28 0.89
N MET A 186 12.90 7.61 0.04
CA MET A 186 11.49 7.69 0.39
C MET A 186 10.70 6.66 -0.41
N VAL A 187 9.93 5.84 0.30
CA VAL A 187 8.96 4.90 -0.26
C VAL A 187 7.57 5.49 -0.09
N VAL A 188 6.88 5.67 -1.21
CA VAL A 188 5.52 6.20 -1.26
C VAL A 188 4.60 5.15 -1.86
N SER A 189 3.54 4.79 -1.16
CA SER A 189 2.57 3.80 -1.63
C SER A 189 1.15 4.29 -1.42
N ALA A 190 0.28 4.07 -2.41
CA ALA A 190 -1.13 4.44 -2.31
C ALA A 190 -1.98 3.51 -3.18
N ALA A 191 -3.12 3.13 -2.66
CA ALA A 191 -3.98 2.17 -3.34
C ALA A 191 -5.43 2.27 -2.89
N ASN A 192 -6.32 1.81 -3.75
CA ASN A 192 -7.75 1.85 -3.51
C ASN A 192 -8.44 0.57 -4.01
N MET A 193 -8.69 -0.37 -3.10
CA MET A 193 -9.46 -1.58 -3.42
C MET A 193 -10.97 -1.35 -3.50
N LEU A 194 -11.45 -0.14 -3.15
CA LEU A 194 -12.82 0.31 -3.41
C LEU A 194 -12.98 0.97 -4.79
N SER A 195 -11.95 0.94 -5.63
CA SER A 195 -12.08 1.40 -7.02
C SER A 195 -13.05 0.52 -7.80
N PHE A 196 -13.67 1.07 -8.84
CA PHE A 196 -14.66 0.35 -9.64
C PHE A 196 -14.08 -0.94 -10.24
N ASP A 197 -12.87 -0.87 -10.78
CA ASP A 197 -12.20 -2.02 -11.39
C ASP A 197 -11.90 -3.10 -10.34
N SER A 198 -11.35 -2.70 -9.19
CA SER A 198 -11.04 -3.61 -8.08
C SER A 198 -12.30 -4.30 -7.57
N LEU A 199 -13.34 -3.54 -7.21
CA LEU A 199 -14.60 -4.10 -6.71
C LEU A 199 -15.26 -5.01 -7.75
N THR A 200 -15.24 -4.64 -9.03
CA THR A 200 -15.84 -5.46 -10.09
C THR A 200 -15.15 -6.82 -10.22
N VAL A 201 -13.82 -6.83 -10.19
CA VAL A 201 -13.04 -8.07 -10.30
C VAL A 201 -13.27 -8.98 -9.09
N PHE A 202 -13.06 -8.47 -7.88
CA PHE A 202 -13.21 -9.27 -6.66
C PHE A 202 -14.66 -9.71 -6.42
N LYS A 203 -15.65 -8.88 -6.77
CA LYS A 203 -17.07 -9.27 -6.72
C LYS A 203 -17.38 -10.43 -7.67
N LYS A 204 -16.86 -10.39 -8.91
CA LYS A 204 -17.07 -11.46 -9.89
C LYS A 204 -16.43 -12.79 -9.49
N PHE A 205 -15.36 -12.75 -8.71
CA PHE A 205 -14.75 -13.95 -8.13
C PHE A 205 -15.43 -14.42 -6.84
N GLY A 206 -16.43 -13.70 -6.33
CA GLY A 206 -17.05 -14.03 -5.04
C GLY A 206 -16.09 -13.84 -3.87
N GLU A 207 -15.13 -12.93 -4.01
CA GLU A 207 -14.01 -12.73 -3.10
C GLU A 207 -14.15 -11.48 -2.24
N ILE A 208 -15.32 -10.84 -2.19
CA ILE A 208 -15.61 -9.74 -1.27
C ILE A 208 -16.43 -10.27 -0.11
N ARG A 209 -15.94 -10.04 1.11
CA ARG A 209 -16.65 -10.37 2.35
C ARG A 209 -17.78 -9.37 2.58
N GLN A 210 -19.03 -9.81 2.58
CA GLN A 210 -20.22 -8.97 2.77
C GLN A 210 -20.89 -9.18 4.12
N SER A 211 -20.60 -10.29 4.80
CA SER A 211 -21.15 -10.60 6.12
C SER A 211 -20.14 -11.31 7.01
N ASP A 212 -20.39 -11.32 8.31
CA ASP A 212 -19.60 -12.10 9.29
C ASP A 212 -19.68 -13.62 9.06
N LYS A 213 -20.67 -14.08 8.29
CA LYS A 213 -20.85 -15.49 7.94
C LYS A 213 -19.94 -15.93 6.79
N ASP A 214 -19.38 -14.97 6.05
CA ASP A 214 -18.53 -15.26 4.91
C ASP A 214 -17.14 -15.71 5.39
N ILE A 215 -16.91 -17.01 5.30
CA ILE A 215 -15.67 -17.67 5.71
C ILE A 215 -14.46 -17.36 4.81
N SER A 216 -14.66 -16.65 3.69
CA SER A 216 -13.64 -16.29 2.72
C SER A 216 -14.02 -14.97 2.04
N GLY A 217 -13.02 -14.18 1.68
CA GLY A 217 -13.20 -12.90 1.01
C GLY A 217 -12.36 -11.81 1.66
N ILE A 218 -11.90 -10.88 0.84
CA ILE A 218 -11.23 -9.66 1.29
C ILE A 218 -12.26 -8.70 1.90
N ILE A 219 -11.81 -7.87 2.83
CA ILE A 219 -12.49 -6.63 3.22
C ILE A 219 -11.75 -5.51 2.50
N PRO A 220 -12.21 -5.03 1.33
CA PRO A 220 -11.47 -4.04 0.55
C PRO A 220 -11.39 -2.71 1.30
N SER A 221 -10.23 -2.05 1.20
CA SER A 221 -9.97 -0.75 1.78
C SER A 221 -9.01 0.08 0.92
N TRP A 222 -8.75 1.31 1.33
CA TRP A 222 -7.89 2.27 0.65
C TRP A 222 -6.95 2.97 1.63
N GLY A 223 -5.91 3.58 1.09
CA GLY A 223 -5.02 4.43 1.86
C GLY A 223 -3.79 4.88 1.09
N ALA A 224 -2.96 5.63 1.79
CA ALA A 224 -1.61 5.97 1.39
C ALA A 224 -0.66 5.91 2.59
N ALA A 225 0.61 5.64 2.31
CA ALA A 225 1.70 5.71 3.26
C ALA A 225 2.94 6.30 2.60
N VAL A 226 3.71 7.02 3.40
CA VAL A 226 5.04 7.53 3.07
C VAL A 226 5.99 7.03 4.13
N MET A 227 7.17 6.55 3.75
CA MET A 227 8.17 6.03 4.67
C MET A 227 9.56 6.52 4.27
N SER A 228 10.30 7.06 5.23
CA SER A 228 11.69 7.47 5.05
C SER A 228 12.63 6.37 5.53
N LEU A 229 13.67 6.12 4.74
CA LEU A 229 14.72 5.15 4.99
C LEU A 229 16.09 5.85 4.93
N ASP A 230 16.99 5.51 5.85
CA ASP A 230 18.40 5.94 5.78
C ASP A 230 19.33 4.87 6.38
N ASN A 231 20.64 5.15 6.45
CA ASN A 231 21.64 4.25 7.04
C ASN A 231 22.05 4.62 8.49
N ASN A 232 21.40 5.59 9.10
CA ASN A 232 21.67 6.07 10.46
C ASN A 232 20.75 5.38 11.48
N SER A 233 21.32 4.82 12.54
CA SER A 233 20.55 4.14 13.59
C SER A 233 19.88 5.09 14.60
N CYS A 234 20.34 6.35 14.73
CA CYS A 234 19.82 7.31 15.70
C CYS A 234 18.34 7.60 15.47
N ASP A 235 17.48 7.42 16.47
CA ASP A 235 16.03 7.64 16.38
C ASP A 235 15.32 6.81 15.30
N ALA A 236 15.90 5.66 14.91
CA ALA A 236 15.24 4.72 14.00
C ALA A 236 14.05 4.04 14.67
N LEU A 237 12.95 3.88 13.93
CA LEU A 237 11.76 3.12 14.33
C LEU A 237 11.94 1.60 14.17
N ALA A 238 12.78 1.19 13.22
CA ALA A 238 13.15 -0.20 13.02
C ALA A 238 14.41 -0.32 12.14
N GLU A 239 15.13 -1.43 12.29
CA GLU A 239 16.13 -1.88 11.32
C GLU A 239 15.45 -2.75 10.25
N LEU A 240 15.69 -2.47 8.97
CA LEU A 240 15.25 -3.28 7.84
C LEU A 240 16.36 -4.28 7.49
N ILE A 241 16.12 -5.55 7.78
CA ILE A 241 17.12 -6.62 7.69
C ILE A 241 17.19 -7.21 6.29
N SER A 242 16.03 -7.48 5.69
CA SER A 242 15.97 -7.97 4.32
C SER A 242 14.60 -7.77 3.69
N VAL A 243 14.60 -7.65 2.37
CA VAL A 243 13.38 -7.60 1.55
C VAL A 243 13.53 -8.58 0.40
N THR A 244 12.82 -9.70 0.48
CA THR A 244 12.92 -10.80 -0.49
C THR A 244 11.65 -10.89 -1.32
N ILE A 245 11.84 -11.10 -2.62
CA ILE A 245 10.75 -11.37 -3.57
C ILE A 245 11.12 -12.61 -4.34
N HIS A 246 10.22 -13.58 -4.37
CA HIS A 246 10.28 -14.76 -5.22
C HIS A 246 9.24 -14.62 -6.33
N TYR A 247 9.71 -14.35 -7.54
CA TYR A 247 8.85 -14.26 -8.72
C TYR A 247 8.31 -15.65 -9.06
N CYS A 248 6.98 -15.78 -9.01
CA CYS A 248 6.23 -17.00 -9.29
C CYS A 248 4.84 -16.56 -9.81
N PRO A 249 4.69 -16.32 -11.12
CA PRO A 249 3.48 -15.70 -11.66
C PRO A 249 2.34 -16.71 -11.69
N LYS A 250 1.53 -16.74 -10.63
CA LYS A 250 0.34 -17.58 -10.47
C LYS A 250 -0.87 -16.76 -10.02
N VAL A 251 -2.06 -17.29 -10.27
CA VAL A 251 -3.32 -16.68 -9.79
C VAL A 251 -3.55 -16.98 -8.30
N SER A 252 -3.10 -18.14 -7.84
CA SER A 252 -3.09 -18.54 -6.44
C SER A 252 -1.78 -19.23 -6.06
N PHE A 253 -1.41 -19.15 -4.77
CA PHE A 253 -0.19 -19.72 -4.24
C PHE A 253 -0.52 -20.95 -3.40
N GLU A 254 0.23 -22.01 -3.61
CA GLU A 254 0.08 -23.26 -2.88
C GLU A 254 1.04 -23.29 -1.69
N GLU A 255 0.80 -24.20 -0.74
CA GLU A 255 1.67 -24.41 0.42
C GLU A 255 3.14 -24.53 0.01
N ARG A 256 3.44 -25.33 -1.02
CA ARG A 256 4.82 -25.54 -1.53
C ARG A 256 5.50 -24.26 -2.01
N ASP A 257 4.75 -23.29 -2.54
CA ASP A 257 5.31 -22.00 -2.93
C ASP A 257 5.84 -21.27 -1.69
N TRP A 258 5.03 -21.23 -0.63
CA TRP A 258 5.41 -20.66 0.66
C TRP A 258 6.55 -21.44 1.32
N GLU A 259 6.52 -22.77 1.32
CA GLU A 259 7.59 -23.61 1.89
C GLU A 259 8.96 -23.29 1.29
N SER A 260 9.02 -23.10 -0.03
CA SER A 260 10.24 -22.75 -0.75
C SER A 260 10.82 -21.41 -0.28
N LEU A 261 9.96 -20.40 -0.13
CA LEU A 261 10.35 -19.09 0.38
C LEU A 261 10.79 -19.17 1.85
N LEU A 262 9.95 -19.77 2.71
CA LEU A 262 10.15 -19.79 4.16
C LEU A 262 11.36 -20.63 4.57
N SER A 263 11.61 -21.76 3.93
CA SER A 263 12.82 -22.59 4.15
C SER A 263 14.10 -21.79 3.91
N LYS A 264 14.13 -21.03 2.80
CA LYS A 264 15.26 -20.15 2.48
C LYS A 264 15.40 -19.02 3.50
N GLN A 265 14.29 -18.39 3.88
CA GLN A 265 14.32 -17.30 4.85
C GLN A 265 14.80 -17.77 6.23
N ARG A 266 14.29 -18.90 6.73
CA ARG A 266 14.73 -19.49 8.01
C ARG A 266 16.22 -19.78 8.02
N THR A 267 16.74 -20.32 6.92
CA THR A 267 18.18 -20.62 6.79
C THR A 267 19.03 -19.34 6.80
N GLN A 268 18.53 -18.25 6.21
CA GLN A 268 19.28 -16.99 6.07
C GLN A 268 19.17 -16.06 7.27
N GLN A 269 18.00 -16.02 7.92
CA GLN A 269 17.65 -15.03 8.94
C GLN A 269 17.35 -15.66 10.31
N GLY A 270 17.28 -16.98 10.42
CA GLY A 270 16.88 -17.67 11.65
C GLY A 270 15.37 -17.61 11.88
N GLU A 271 14.98 -17.59 13.15
CA GLU A 271 13.57 -17.55 13.57
C GLU A 271 13.14 -16.11 13.90
N PRO A 272 11.92 -15.71 13.53
CA PRO A 272 11.33 -14.46 14.00
C PRO A 272 10.71 -14.63 15.38
N ASP A 273 10.56 -13.54 16.11
CA ASP A 273 9.78 -13.49 17.36
C ASP A 273 8.28 -13.40 17.07
N VAL A 274 7.90 -12.75 15.96
CA VAL A 274 6.51 -12.57 15.51
C VAL A 274 6.43 -12.62 13.98
N ILE A 275 5.32 -13.17 13.47
CA ILE A 275 5.04 -13.22 12.03
C ILE A 275 3.82 -12.37 11.74
N VAL A 276 3.95 -11.40 10.82
CA VAL A 276 2.81 -10.65 10.28
C VAL A 276 2.42 -11.29 8.96
N SER A 277 1.25 -11.90 8.95
CA SER A 277 0.77 -12.67 7.81
C SER A 277 0.20 -11.81 6.69
N TYR A 278 0.41 -12.26 5.46
CA TYR A 278 -0.22 -11.71 4.27
C TYR A 278 -1.74 -11.86 4.33
N ASN A 279 -2.26 -13.01 4.80
CA ASN A 279 -3.66 -13.40 4.87
C ASN A 279 -4.64 -12.25 4.55
N ASN A 280 -4.94 -12.10 3.27
CA ASN A 280 -5.80 -11.04 2.76
C ASN A 280 -7.30 -11.29 3.00
N GLY A 281 -7.65 -12.40 3.64
CA GLY A 281 -9.03 -12.84 3.89
C GLY A 281 -9.52 -13.94 2.93
N ILE A 282 -8.76 -14.28 1.88
CA ILE A 282 -9.08 -15.41 1.01
C ILE A 282 -8.67 -16.72 1.68
N ARG A 283 -9.65 -17.58 1.98
CA ARG A 283 -9.45 -18.77 2.81
C ARG A 283 -8.39 -19.73 2.26
N MET A 284 -8.38 -19.99 0.96
CA MET A 284 -7.41 -20.92 0.37
C MET A 284 -5.97 -20.38 0.45
N GLN A 285 -5.79 -19.06 0.30
CA GLN A 285 -4.48 -18.42 0.44
C GLN A 285 -4.01 -18.45 1.89
N GLN A 286 -4.94 -18.19 2.84
CA GLN A 286 -4.66 -18.31 4.27
C GLN A 286 -4.23 -19.72 4.63
N ILE A 287 -4.96 -20.76 4.18
CA ILE A 287 -4.61 -22.16 4.47
C ILE A 287 -3.22 -22.47 3.95
N ALA A 288 -2.92 -22.13 2.69
CA ALA A 288 -1.62 -22.39 2.08
C ALA A 288 -0.46 -21.71 2.83
N GLU A 289 -0.64 -20.44 3.21
CA GLU A 289 0.35 -19.70 3.97
C GLU A 289 0.52 -20.28 5.38
N TYR A 290 -0.58 -20.52 6.10
CA TYR A 290 -0.54 -20.93 7.51
C TYR A 290 0.00 -22.34 7.66
N SER A 291 -0.34 -23.28 6.76
CA SER A 291 0.23 -24.64 6.78
C SER A 291 1.75 -24.60 6.59
N ALA A 292 2.25 -23.75 5.69
CA ALA A 292 3.69 -23.57 5.54
C ALA A 292 4.33 -22.89 6.76
N LEU A 293 3.68 -21.87 7.35
CA LEU A 293 4.14 -21.23 8.58
C LEU A 293 4.22 -22.22 9.75
N GLU A 294 3.18 -23.02 9.98
CA GLU A 294 3.14 -24.05 11.05
C GLU A 294 4.27 -25.07 10.89
N LYS A 295 4.61 -25.44 9.65
CA LYS A 295 5.71 -26.35 9.37
C LYS A 295 7.09 -25.77 9.67
N PHE A 296 7.32 -24.49 9.35
CA PHE A 296 8.64 -23.86 9.49
C PHE A 296 8.84 -23.10 10.80
N PHE A 297 7.75 -22.64 11.44
CA PHE A 297 7.71 -21.77 12.62
C PHE A 297 6.52 -22.14 13.54
N PRO A 298 6.43 -23.39 14.05
CA PRO A 298 5.23 -23.91 14.74
C PRO A 298 4.85 -23.15 16.01
N GLU A 299 5.81 -22.56 16.70
CA GLU A 299 5.61 -21.90 18.01
C GLU A 299 5.58 -20.38 17.91
N ILE A 300 5.79 -19.82 16.71
CA ILE A 300 5.90 -18.37 16.54
C ILE A 300 4.49 -17.76 16.38
N PRO A 301 4.14 -16.71 17.16
CA PRO A 301 2.85 -16.06 17.04
C PRO A 301 2.67 -15.42 15.67
N VAL A 302 1.49 -15.62 15.08
CA VAL A 302 1.07 -15.04 13.80
C VAL A 302 0.00 -13.99 14.02
N VAL A 303 0.24 -12.78 13.52
CA VAL A 303 -0.66 -11.62 13.59
C VAL A 303 -1.14 -11.28 12.18
N ASN A 304 -2.40 -10.83 12.04
CA ASN A 304 -2.93 -10.31 10.78
C ASN A 304 -3.64 -8.98 11.03
N TYR A 305 -3.09 -7.89 10.49
CA TYR A 305 -3.67 -6.55 10.66
C TYR A 305 -4.83 -6.24 9.72
N LYS A 306 -5.06 -7.06 8.70
CA LYS A 306 -6.10 -6.79 7.70
C LYS A 306 -7.52 -6.96 8.26
N SER A 307 -7.69 -7.61 9.42
CA SER A 307 -8.96 -7.56 10.15
C SER A 307 -9.24 -6.17 10.74
N LYS A 308 -8.22 -5.35 10.96
CA LYS A 308 -8.34 -3.97 11.49
C LYS A 308 -8.28 -2.90 10.42
N THR A 309 -7.48 -3.11 9.37
CA THR A 309 -7.24 -2.09 8.34
C THR A 309 -7.86 -2.41 6.99
N GLY A 310 -8.38 -3.63 6.81
CA GLY A 310 -8.80 -4.13 5.50
C GLY A 310 -7.61 -4.41 4.57
N TYR A 311 -7.94 -4.90 3.39
CA TYR A 311 -6.98 -5.19 2.33
C TYR A 311 -6.90 -4.02 1.34
N THR A 312 -5.70 -3.45 1.23
CA THR A 312 -5.43 -2.22 0.48
C THR A 312 -4.68 -2.47 -0.83
N GLY A 313 -4.61 -3.71 -1.33
CA GLY A 313 -3.94 -3.99 -2.60
C GLY A 313 -2.45 -3.64 -2.54
N LYS A 314 -1.98 -2.70 -3.38
CA LYS A 314 -0.54 -2.35 -3.48
C LYS A 314 0.10 -1.79 -2.22
N LEU A 315 -0.71 -1.22 -1.32
CA LEU A 315 -0.26 -0.64 -0.06
C LEU A 315 -0.03 -1.67 1.04
N ASN A 316 -0.58 -2.89 0.90
CA ASN A 316 -0.75 -3.82 2.03
C ASN A 316 0.54 -4.06 2.82
N ASN A 317 1.67 -4.35 2.17
CA ASN A 317 2.90 -4.68 2.89
C ASN A 317 3.53 -3.49 3.60
N ILE A 318 3.39 -2.28 3.03
CA ILE A 318 3.86 -1.06 3.71
C ILE A 318 2.97 -0.79 4.91
N LEU A 319 1.64 -0.93 4.77
CA LEU A 319 0.72 -0.77 5.88
C LEU A 319 0.93 -1.82 6.98
N ASP A 320 1.23 -3.07 6.62
CA ASP A 320 1.57 -4.13 7.60
C ASP A 320 2.84 -3.76 8.41
N ILE A 321 3.87 -3.17 7.77
CA ILE A 321 5.04 -2.61 8.49
C ILE A 321 4.58 -1.52 9.46
N LEU A 322 3.80 -0.55 8.99
CA LEU A 322 3.35 0.55 9.84
C LEU A 322 2.51 0.03 11.01
N CYS A 323 1.66 -0.96 10.79
CA CYS A 323 0.91 -1.61 11.85
C CYS A 323 1.86 -2.27 12.85
N CYS A 324 2.83 -3.06 12.39
CA CYS A 324 3.84 -3.67 13.26
C CYS A 324 4.59 -2.64 14.14
N LEU A 325 4.98 -1.51 13.57
CA LEU A 325 5.67 -0.44 14.30
C LEU A 325 4.79 0.16 15.40
N ASN A 326 3.48 0.23 15.20
CA ASN A 326 2.53 0.82 16.14
C ASN A 326 1.85 -0.18 17.07
N ASP A 327 2.03 -1.48 16.85
CA ASP A 327 1.39 -2.52 17.65
C ASP A 327 2.04 -2.63 19.04
N PRO A 328 1.33 -2.30 20.14
CA PRO A 328 1.91 -2.36 21.48
C PRO A 328 2.19 -3.79 21.96
N THR A 329 1.65 -4.81 21.30
CA THR A 329 1.88 -6.22 21.67
C THR A 329 3.21 -6.75 21.15
N ILE A 330 3.81 -6.09 20.15
CA ILE A 330 5.15 -6.41 19.63
C ILE A 330 6.17 -5.54 20.37
N PRO A 331 7.05 -6.12 21.20
CA PRO A 331 8.01 -5.34 21.99
C PRO A 331 9.12 -4.73 21.10
N SER A 332 9.73 -3.65 21.58
CA SER A 332 11.01 -3.16 21.05
C SER A 332 12.07 -4.27 21.15
N GLY A 333 12.91 -4.36 20.12
CA GLY A 333 13.90 -5.42 19.92
C GLY A 333 13.38 -6.66 19.19
N ALA A 334 12.06 -6.81 19.00
CA ALA A 334 11.50 -7.98 18.34
C ALA A 334 11.88 -8.07 16.86
N ARG A 335 12.30 -9.26 16.44
CA ARG A 335 12.51 -9.66 15.04
C ARG A 335 11.17 -10.05 14.44
N VAL A 336 10.71 -9.28 13.46
CA VAL A 336 9.41 -9.50 12.84
C VAL A 336 9.59 -9.88 11.38
N MET A 337 8.93 -10.97 10.99
CA MET A 337 8.84 -11.42 9.61
C MET A 337 7.46 -11.08 9.05
N LEU A 338 7.40 -10.29 7.99
CA LEU A 338 6.16 -9.95 7.30
C LEU A 338 6.11 -10.67 5.95
N THR A 339 4.98 -11.28 5.62
CA THR A 339 4.78 -11.99 4.34
C THR A 339 3.90 -11.19 3.38
N GLY A 340 4.04 -11.44 2.09
CA GLY A 340 3.25 -10.79 1.05
C GLY A 340 3.05 -11.66 -0.17
N ALA A 341 1.95 -11.45 -0.89
CA ALA A 341 1.68 -12.12 -2.16
C ALA A 341 1.05 -11.16 -3.17
N ALA A 342 1.26 -11.45 -4.45
CA ALA A 342 0.67 -10.73 -5.57
C ALA A 342 0.34 -11.67 -6.72
N ILE A 343 -0.94 -11.68 -7.08
CA ILE A 343 -1.48 -12.38 -8.25
C ILE A 343 -0.67 -12.02 -9.49
N ASN A 344 -0.29 -13.04 -10.27
CA ASN A 344 0.51 -12.96 -11.49
C ASN A 344 1.91 -12.33 -11.31
N TYR A 345 2.43 -12.31 -10.07
CA TYR A 345 3.78 -11.82 -9.80
C TYR A 345 4.57 -12.77 -8.91
N GLY A 346 4.14 -12.99 -7.66
CA GLY A 346 4.85 -13.86 -6.75
C GLY A 346 4.55 -13.64 -5.28
N ILE A 347 5.44 -14.17 -4.44
CA ILE A 347 5.40 -14.06 -2.98
C ILE A 347 6.66 -13.37 -2.48
N GLY A 348 6.59 -12.80 -1.29
CA GLY A 348 7.68 -12.03 -0.71
C GLY A 348 7.67 -12.00 0.81
N ASN A 349 8.77 -11.48 1.34
CA ASN A 349 9.05 -11.42 2.75
C ASN A 349 9.82 -10.15 3.10
N ILE A 350 9.52 -9.55 4.25
CA ILE A 350 10.26 -8.46 4.88
C ILE A 350 10.70 -8.92 6.25
N TRP A 351 11.96 -8.69 6.59
CA TRP A 351 12.46 -8.83 7.96
C TRP A 351 12.79 -7.47 8.54
N ILE A 352 12.28 -7.19 9.73
CA ILE A 352 12.63 -6.00 10.50
C ILE A 352 13.00 -6.35 11.95
N ILE A 353 13.75 -5.46 12.60
CA ILE A 353 13.86 -5.41 14.07
C ILE A 353 13.16 -4.14 14.52
N LYS A 354 12.08 -4.26 15.29
CA LYS A 354 11.36 -3.11 15.84
C LYS A 354 12.23 -2.42 16.89
N HIS A 355 12.35 -1.10 16.86
CA HIS A 355 13.08 -0.34 17.87
C HIS A 355 12.17 0.25 18.94
#